data_AF-R6UBZ5-F1
#
_entry.id   AF-R6UBZ5-F1
#
_cell.length_a   1.000
_cell.length_b   1.000
_cell.length_c   1.000
_cell.angle_alpha   90.00
_cell.angle_beta   90.00
_cell.angle_gamma   90.00
#
_symmetry.space_group_name_H-M   'P 1'
#
loop_
_entity.id
_entity.type
_entity.pdbx_description
1 polymer ?
#
loop_
_entity_poly.entity_id
_entity_poly.type
_entity_poly.pdbx_seq_one_letter_code
_entity_poly.pdbx_strand_id
1 'polypeptide(L)'
;MQYFDKNGAPIKAGMTIRMEDGSLELVYDTTDSYGNPDLGINASNEEYLEMHPFASREFYSLCNFDMRYTEVVDDQTVAENNFEQSM
;
A
#
# COMPACT_ATOMS: atom_id res chain seq x y z
N MET A 1 -11.94 -0.97 -8.53
CA MET A 1 -12.71 -0.22 -7.51
C MET A 1 -12.11 1.17 -7.32
N GLN A 2 -12.79 2.10 -6.63
CA GLN A 2 -12.21 3.39 -6.24
C GLN A 2 -12.19 3.50 -4.72
N TYR A 3 -11.02 3.83 -4.17
CA TYR A 3 -10.80 3.97 -2.73
C TYR A 3 -10.47 5.42 -2.40
N PHE A 4 -10.94 5.86 -1.24
CA PHE A 4 -10.69 7.19 -0.72
C PHE A 4 -10.21 7.07 0.72
N ASP A 5 -9.22 7.87 1.09
CA ASP A 5 -8.73 7.93 2.47
C ASP A 5 -9.71 8.64 3.42
N LYS A 6 -9.34 8.75 4.70
CA LYS A 6 -10.14 9.42 5.73
C LYS A 6 -10.49 10.88 5.42
N ASN A 7 -9.72 11.54 4.56
CA ASN A 7 -9.91 12.94 4.16
C ASN A 7 -10.68 13.06 2.83
N GLY A 8 -11.06 11.93 2.21
CA GLY A 8 -11.70 11.90 0.90
C GLY A 8 -10.72 12.04 -0.27
N ALA A 9 -9.42 11.90 -0.04
CA ALA A 9 -8.41 11.91 -1.10
C ALA A 9 -8.41 10.55 -1.83
N PRO A 10 -8.39 10.52 -3.17
CA PRO A 10 -8.39 9.27 -3.92
C PRO A 10 -7.06 8.53 -3.76
N ILE A 11 -7.15 7.24 -3.40
CA ILE A 11 -6.00 6.34 -3.32
C ILE A 11 -5.73 5.74 -4.70
N LYS A 12 -4.46 5.68 -5.11
CA LYS A 12 -4.00 5.12 -6.39
C LYS A 12 -2.77 4.24 -6.18
N ALA A 13 -2.54 3.31 -7.11
CA ALA A 13 -1.30 2.55 -7.15
C ALA A 13 -0.08 3.49 -7.22
N GLY A 14 1.00 3.10 -6.54
CA GLY A 14 2.22 3.88 -6.38
C GLY A 14 2.18 4.89 -5.23
N MET A 15 1.05 5.08 -4.55
CA MET A 15 0.97 5.92 -3.35
C MET A 15 1.32 5.15 -2.08
N THR A 16 1.91 5.83 -1.10
CA THR A 16 2.06 5.32 0.26
C THR A 16 0.83 5.70 1.09
N ILE A 17 0.27 4.75 1.82
CA ILE A 17 -0.82 4.97 2.77
C ILE A 17 -0.36 4.63 4.19
N ARG A 18 -0.85 5.40 5.17
CA ARG A 18 -0.74 5.07 6.59
C ARG A 18 -2.02 4.37 7.04
N MET A 19 -1.89 3.20 7.63
CA MET A 19 -3.00 2.39 8.15
C MET A 19 -3.34 2.75 9.59
N GLU A 20 -4.45 2.18 10.12
CA GLU A 20 -4.92 2.45 11.49
C GLU A 20 -3.88 2.13 12.57
N ASP A 21 -3.10 1.07 12.38
CA ASP A 21 -2.03 0.66 13.29
C ASP A 21 -0.75 1.51 13.17
N GLY A 22 -0.75 2.48 12.26
CA GLY A 22 0.38 3.37 11.99
C GLY A 22 1.38 2.83 10.98
N SER A 23 1.21 1.62 10.46
CA SER A 23 2.05 1.07 9.39
C SER A 23 1.95 1.90 8.11
N LEU A 24 3.06 1.94 7.35
CA LEU A 24 3.14 2.60 6.04
C LEU A 24 3.21 1.52 4.96
N GLU A 25 2.28 1.56 4.03
CA GLU A 25 2.13 0.54 3.00
C GLU A 25 2.10 1.15 1.61
N LEU A 26 2.81 0.54 0.65
CA LEU A 26 2.75 0.91 -0.75
C LEU A 26 1.51 0.27 -1.39
N VAL A 27 0.75 1.08 -2.13
CA VAL A 27 -0.42 0.61 -2.86
C VAL A 27 -0.01 0.08 -4.24
N TYR A 28 -0.49 -1.11 -4.59
CA TYR A 28 -0.26 -1.78 -5.86
C TYR A 28 -1.55 -1.95 -6.66
N ASP A 29 -1.43 -1.93 -7.98
CA ASP A 29 -2.47 -2.46 -8.86
C ASP A 29 -2.57 -3.98 -8.69
N THR A 30 -3.79 -4.48 -8.53
CA THR A 30 -4.07 -5.91 -8.41
C THR A 30 -5.42 -6.24 -9.06
N THR A 31 -5.88 -7.48 -8.90
CA THR A 31 -7.22 -7.91 -9.28
C THR A 31 -7.93 -8.56 -8.11
N ASP A 32 -9.24 -8.37 -8.02
CA ASP A 32 -10.09 -9.09 -7.07
C ASP A 32 -10.17 -10.60 -7.42
N SER A 33 -10.86 -11.37 -6.57
CA SER A 33 -11.05 -12.82 -6.79
C SER A 33 -11.83 -13.19 -8.06
N TYR A 34 -12.43 -12.22 -8.74
CA TYR A 34 -13.16 -12.39 -10.00
C TYR A 34 -12.36 -11.87 -11.21
N GLY A 35 -11.13 -11.37 -11.01
CA GLY A 35 -10.27 -10.85 -12.06
C GLY A 35 -10.54 -9.39 -12.45
N ASN A 36 -11.34 -8.65 -11.68
CA ASN A 36 -11.57 -7.23 -11.94
C ASN A 36 -10.46 -6.35 -11.35
N PRO A 37 -10.14 -5.19 -11.93
CA PRO A 37 -9.14 -4.28 -11.39
C PRO A 37 -9.43 -3.81 -9.97
N ASP A 38 -8.41 -3.89 -9.13
CA ASP A 38 -8.47 -3.55 -7.71
C ASP A 38 -7.15 -2.95 -7.21
N LEU A 39 -7.13 -2.45 -5.98
CA LEU A 39 -5.93 -1.98 -5.29
C LEU A 39 -5.65 -2.85 -4.06
N GLY A 40 -4.38 -3.05 -3.74
CA GLY A 40 -3.97 -3.81 -2.57
C GLY A 40 -2.62 -3.40 -2.01
N ILE A 41 -2.31 -3.91 -0.83
CA ILE A 41 -1.01 -3.80 -0.15
C ILE A 41 -0.27 -5.14 -0.19
N ASN A 42 1.05 -5.10 -0.02
CA ASN A 42 1.87 -6.30 -0.10
C ASN A 42 1.51 -7.29 1.02
N ALA A 43 1.33 -8.56 0.66
CA ALA A 43 1.12 -9.65 1.61
C ALA A 43 2.28 -10.66 1.61
N SER A 44 3.31 -10.41 0.80
CA SER A 44 4.48 -11.28 0.64
C SER A 44 5.71 -10.75 1.37
N ASN A 45 6.62 -11.65 1.71
CA ASN A 45 7.94 -11.28 2.18
C ASN A 45 8.84 -10.91 0.98
N GLU A 46 9.28 -9.66 0.90
CA GLU A 46 10.11 -9.17 -0.21
C GLU A 46 11.47 -9.88 -0.29
N GLU A 47 12.15 -10.13 0.84
CA GLU A 47 13.41 -10.88 0.85
C GLU A 47 13.23 -12.30 0.29
N TYR A 48 12.08 -12.91 0.57
CA TYR A 48 11.76 -14.23 0.03
C TYR A 48 11.55 -14.17 -1.49
N LEU A 49 10.82 -13.16 -2.00
CA LEU A 49 10.59 -12.98 -3.43
C LEU A 49 11.89 -12.71 -4.20
N GLU A 50 12.82 -11.96 -3.62
CA GLU A 50 14.14 -11.71 -4.21
C GLU A 50 14.95 -13.01 -4.40
N MET A 51 14.87 -13.91 -3.43
CA MET A 51 15.56 -15.22 -3.49
C MET A 51 14.83 -16.27 -4.35
N HIS A 52 13.54 -16.07 -4.63
CA HIS A 52 12.69 -17.06 -5.29
C HIS A 52 11.93 -16.41 -6.47
N PRO A 53 12.58 -16.20 -7.63
CA PRO A 53 11.98 -15.48 -8.77
C PRO A 53 10.78 -16.19 -9.41
N PHE A 54 10.50 -17.44 -9.02
CA PHE A 54 9.31 -18.18 -9.44
C PHE A 54 8.11 -17.96 -8.51
N ALA A 55 8.33 -17.42 -7.31
CA ALA A 55 7.26 -17.09 -6.39
C ALA A 55 6.50 -15.87 -6.92
N SER A 56 5.17 -15.91 -6.83
CA SER A 56 4.33 -14.78 -7.19
C SER A 56 4.10 -13.91 -5.95
N ARG A 57 4.15 -12.59 -6.13
CA ARG A 57 3.74 -11.64 -5.08
C ARG A 57 2.23 -11.76 -4.86
N GLU A 58 1.84 -11.84 -3.61
CA GLU A 58 0.46 -11.83 -3.14
C GLU A 58 0.12 -10.46 -2.54
N PHE A 59 -1.16 -10.09 -2.62
CA PHE A 59 -1.65 -8.80 -2.14
C PHE A 59 -2.89 -8.97 -1.26
N TYR A 60 -2.98 -8.16 -0.19
CA TYR A 60 -4.23 -7.94 0.51
C TYR A 60 -5.00 -6.80 -0.17
N SER A 61 -6.18 -7.11 -0.71
CA SER A 61 -7.06 -6.09 -1.29
C SER A 61 -7.43 -5.02 -0.26
N LEU A 62 -7.48 -3.77 -0.72
CA LEU A 62 -7.90 -2.63 0.11
C LEU A 62 -9.35 -2.77 0.60
N CYS A 63 -10.21 -3.57 -0.07
CA CYS A 63 -11.57 -3.82 0.42
C CYS A 63 -11.63 -4.57 1.76
N ASN A 64 -10.53 -5.22 2.16
CA ASN A 64 -10.43 -5.90 3.45
C ASN A 64 -10.14 -4.94 4.62
N PHE A 65 -9.88 -3.66 4.34
CA PHE A 65 -9.48 -2.67 5.33
C PHE A 65 -10.49 -1.52 5.41
N ASP A 66 -10.54 -0.87 6.58
CA ASP A 66 -11.40 0.27 6.81
C ASP A 66 -10.71 1.58 6.44
N MET A 67 -11.01 2.09 5.25
CA MET A 67 -10.39 3.31 4.72
C MET A 67 -10.67 4.57 5.54
N ARG A 68 -11.64 4.54 6.48
CA ARG A 68 -11.94 5.68 7.36
C ARG A 68 -10.81 6.00 8.33
N TYR A 69 -9.88 5.06 8.53
CA TYR A 69 -8.70 5.23 9.38
C TYR A 69 -7.40 5.28 8.57
N THR A 70 -7.49 5.19 7.24
CA THR A 70 -6.35 5.24 6.33
C THR A 70 -6.09 6.67 5.88
N GLU A 71 -4.83 7.03 5.67
CA GLU A 71 -4.42 8.35 5.19
C GLU A 71 -3.39 8.20 4.06
N VAL A 72 -3.59 8.90 2.94
CA VAL A 72 -2.52 9.01 1.93
C VAL A 72 -1.40 9.86 2.51
N VAL A 73 -0.18 9.35 2.47
CA VAL A 73 1.02 10.08 2.88
C VAL A 73 1.66 10.66 1.63
N ASP A 74 1.83 11.98 1.60
CA ASP A 74 2.52 12.64 0.50
C ASP A 74 4.00 12.27 0.53
N ASP A 75 4.57 11.85 -0.60
CA ASP A 75 5.94 11.34 -0.72
C ASP A 75 7.00 12.38 -0.31
N GLN A 76 6.65 13.67 -0.30
CA GLN A 76 7.53 14.72 0.23
C GLN A 76 7.84 14.52 1.72
N THR A 77 6.91 13.98 2.50
CA THR A 77 7.09 13.70 3.93
C THR A 77 7.92 12.45 4.21
N VAL A 78 7.96 11.49 3.29
CA VAL A 78 8.74 10.23 3.46
C VAL A 78 10.23 10.49 3.19
N ALA A 79 10.55 11.35 2.23
CA ALA A 79 11.92 11.76 1.94
C ALA A 79 12.55 12.56 3.10
N GLU A 80 11.79 13.43 3.76
CA GLU A 80 12.28 14.25 4.88
C GLU A 80 12.56 13.40 6.14
N ASN A 81 11.68 12.45 6.48
CA ASN A 81 11.87 11.58 7.65
C ASN A 81 13.07 10.62 7.50
N ASN A 82 13.39 10.16 6.28
CA ASN A 82 14.55 9.30 6.03
C ASN A 82 15.89 10.08 6.08
N PHE A 83 15.85 11.40 5.86
CA PHE A 83 17.04 12.25 5.93
C PHE A 83 17.41 12.60 7.38
N GLU A 84 16.43 12.78 8.26
CA GLU A 84 16.67 13.08 9.69
C GLU A 84 17.13 11.87 10.51
N GLN A 85 16.75 10.64 10.14
CA GLN A 85 17.23 9.42 10.82
C GLN A 85 18.64 8.97 10.40
N SER A 86 19.22 9.59 9.37
CA SER A 86 20.60 9.28 8.88
C SER A 86 21.65 10.31 9.32
N MET A 87 21.29 11.28 10.18
CA MET A 87 22.21 12.23 10.84
C MET A 87 22.42 11.87 12.31
#